data_AF-A0A0N4XM76-F1
#
_entry.id   AF-A0A0N4XM76-F1
#
_cell.length_a   1.000
_cell.length_b   1.000
_cell.length_c   1.000
_cell.angle_alpha   90.00
_cell.angle_beta   90.00
_cell.angle_gamma   90.00
#
_symmetry.space_group_name_H-M   'P 1'
#
loop_
_entity.id
_entity.type
_entity.pdbx_description
1 polymer ?
#
loop_
_entity_poly.entity_id
_entity_poly.type
_entity_poly.pdbx_seq_one_letter_code
_entity_poly.pdbx_strand_id
1 'polypeptide(L)'
;MSRRAPTAWHQAVRLTALVANQWRETETRRRICEIAWRNLPKAKIETQRLGISNALKNICVILDANLNNDFKDLPKRFHLENVDFWLQRFESNLGETASNRSGQATPQSSKSGAEMQLSASELSAKLSAAAETSSSVMSIDVCQIYLRTLLDFLLQYYEECISSLKPGIVSLFPVLLEYANEDEAESEYTKDVDIKYSASLLVHETMSSLLLTPKFADSFLNVVVQVGSQTRSYLAAESWH
;
A
#
# COMPACT_ATOMS: atom_id res chain seq x y z
N MET A 1 34.11 -24.74 6.59
CA MET A 1 33.46 -23.64 7.32
C MET A 1 32.15 -23.31 6.63
N SER A 2 30.99 -23.51 7.27
CA SER A 2 29.71 -23.08 6.69
C SER A 2 29.56 -21.56 6.84
N ARG A 3 29.20 -20.86 5.76
CA ARG A 3 28.86 -19.44 5.86
C ARG A 3 27.60 -19.30 6.71
N ARG A 4 27.61 -18.35 7.65
CA ARG A 4 26.40 -17.98 8.41
C ARG A 4 25.30 -17.54 7.44
N ALA A 5 24.06 -17.92 7.75
CA ALA A 5 22.91 -17.51 6.96
C ALA A 5 22.82 -15.97 6.92
N PRO A 6 22.40 -15.37 5.80
CA PRO A 6 22.20 -13.92 5.71
C PRO A 6 21.18 -13.45 6.74
N THR A 7 21.51 -12.38 7.47
CA THR A 7 20.57 -11.76 8.42
C THR A 7 19.50 -10.95 7.68
N ALA A 8 18.45 -10.53 8.40
CA ALA A 8 17.41 -9.63 7.91
C ALA A 8 17.98 -8.36 7.23
N TRP A 9 18.99 -7.75 7.85
CA TRP A 9 19.68 -6.58 7.30
C TRP A 9 20.42 -6.90 5.98
N HIS A 10 21.11 -8.05 5.90
CA HIS A 10 21.78 -8.45 4.66
C HIS A 10 20.77 -8.69 3.52
N GLN A 11 19.58 -9.20 3.84
CA GLN A 11 18.52 -9.40 2.85
C GLN A 11 17.98 -8.05 2.36
N ALA A 12 17.76 -7.09 3.27
CA ALA A 12 17.34 -5.74 2.93
C ALA A 12 18.33 -5.03 1.99
N VAL A 13 19.62 -5.03 2.34
CA VAL A 13 20.68 -4.42 1.52
C VAL A 13 20.77 -5.06 0.14
N ARG A 14 20.56 -6.37 0.04
CA ARG A 14 20.54 -7.05 -1.26
C ARG A 14 19.34 -6.63 -2.10
N LEU A 15 18.16 -6.46 -1.50
CA LEU A 15 16.97 -6.01 -2.22
C LEU A 15 17.14 -4.58 -2.75
N THR A 16 17.70 -3.68 -1.96
CA THR A 16 17.96 -2.30 -2.40
C THR A 16 19.05 -2.21 -3.46
N ALA A 17 20.03 -3.12 -3.45
CA ALA A 17 21.09 -3.17 -4.46
C ALA A 17 20.65 -3.77 -5.81
N LEU A 18 19.46 -4.40 -5.89
CA LEU A 18 18.94 -5.00 -7.13
C LEU A 18 18.22 -3.94 -7.98
N VAL A 19 19.02 -3.15 -8.68
CA VAL A 19 18.57 -2.01 -9.50
C VAL A 19 18.22 -2.48 -10.93
N ALA A 20 17.08 -3.17 -11.10
CA ALA A 20 16.58 -3.58 -12.43
C ALA A 20 15.73 -2.47 -13.09
N ASN A 21 16.30 -1.27 -13.24
CA ASN A 21 15.57 -0.03 -13.52
C ASN A 21 15.17 0.19 -14.98
N GLN A 22 15.37 -0.80 -15.86
CA GLN A 22 15.06 -0.64 -17.27
C GLN A 22 13.77 -1.36 -17.67
N TRP A 23 13.03 -0.75 -18.61
CA TRP A 23 11.81 -1.34 -19.17
C TRP A 23 12.05 -2.70 -19.86
N ARG A 24 13.30 -3.02 -20.23
CA ARG A 24 13.68 -4.30 -20.87
C ARG A 24 13.88 -5.44 -19.88
N GLU A 25 13.97 -5.15 -18.58
CA GLU A 25 14.31 -6.10 -17.53
C GLU A 25 13.08 -6.67 -16.82
N THR A 26 11.98 -6.82 -17.55
CA THR A 26 10.65 -7.07 -16.96
C THR A 26 10.56 -8.36 -16.16
N GLU A 27 11.14 -9.45 -16.66
CA GLU A 27 11.12 -10.76 -15.99
C GLU A 27 11.99 -10.73 -14.72
N THR A 28 13.14 -10.07 -14.77
CA THR A 28 14.01 -9.86 -13.59
C THR A 28 13.26 -9.05 -12.54
N ARG A 29 12.58 -7.98 -12.95
CA ARG A 29 11.75 -7.15 -12.07
C ARG A 29 10.61 -7.91 -11.42
N ARG A 30 9.84 -8.67 -12.20
CA ARG A 30 8.76 -9.50 -11.66
C ARG A 30 9.28 -10.46 -10.59
N ARG A 31 10.42 -11.11 -10.84
CA ARG A 31 11.05 -12.02 -9.87
C ARG A 31 11.49 -11.29 -8.60
N ILE A 32 12.09 -10.11 -8.72
CA ILE A 32 12.47 -9.29 -7.57
C ILE A 32 11.23 -8.93 -6.74
N CYS A 33 10.16 -8.46 -7.38
CA CYS A 33 8.92 -8.11 -6.70
C CYS A 33 8.26 -9.33 -6.03
N GLU A 34 8.25 -10.48 -6.70
CA GLU A 34 7.73 -11.73 -6.13
C GLU A 34 8.53 -12.21 -4.92
N ILE A 35 9.87 -12.10 -4.98
CA ILE A 35 10.74 -12.42 -3.84
C ILE A 35 10.49 -11.43 -2.69
N ALA A 36 10.39 -10.13 -2.99
CA ALA A 36 10.11 -9.09 -2.00
C ALA A 36 8.76 -9.35 -1.32
N TRP A 37 7.71 -9.57 -2.10
CA TRP A 37 6.36 -9.85 -1.61
C TRP A 37 6.30 -11.08 -0.70
N ARG A 38 6.93 -12.20 -1.10
CA ARG A 38 6.93 -13.43 -0.27
C ARG A 38 7.65 -13.26 1.06
N ASN A 39 8.56 -12.30 1.16
CA ASN A 39 9.30 -12.01 2.39
C ASN A 39 8.59 -10.98 3.27
N LEU A 40 7.60 -10.25 2.75
CA LEU A 40 6.90 -9.19 3.46
C LEU A 40 6.30 -9.62 4.80
N PRO A 41 5.60 -10.76 4.95
CA PRO A 41 5.07 -11.18 6.25
C PRO A 41 6.14 -11.39 7.34
N LYS A 42 7.43 -11.48 6.96
CA LYS A 42 8.56 -11.70 7.86
C LYS A 42 9.40 -10.44 8.07
N ALA A 43 9.02 -9.31 7.47
CA ALA A 43 9.76 -8.05 7.47
C ALA A 43 9.57 -7.26 8.77
N LYS A 44 10.16 -7.76 9.86
CA LYS A 44 9.98 -7.18 11.20
C LYS A 44 10.68 -5.85 11.38
N ILE A 45 11.82 -5.65 10.71
CA ILE A 45 12.61 -4.43 10.81
C ILE A 45 12.28 -3.46 9.67
N GLU A 46 12.34 -2.17 9.96
CA GLU A 46 12.06 -1.09 9.02
C GLU A 46 12.89 -1.20 7.74
N THR A 47 14.20 -1.43 7.87
CA THR A 47 15.10 -1.58 6.70
C THR A 47 14.65 -2.68 5.72
N GLN A 48 14.03 -3.77 6.19
CA GLN A 48 13.47 -4.79 5.31
C GLN A 48 12.21 -4.32 4.60
N ARG A 49 11.31 -3.64 5.33
CA ARG A 49 10.10 -3.05 4.74
C ARG A 49 10.46 -2.02 3.68
N LEU A 50 11.40 -1.12 3.97
CA LEU A 50 11.92 -0.14 3.02
C LEU A 50 12.47 -0.82 1.76
N GLY A 51 13.29 -1.87 1.90
CA GLY A 51 13.82 -2.61 0.76
C GLY A 51 12.74 -3.31 -0.09
N ILE A 52 11.68 -3.81 0.54
CA ILE A 52 10.52 -4.40 -0.14
C ILE A 52 9.72 -3.31 -0.86
N SER A 53 9.38 -2.23 -0.17
CA SER A 53 8.65 -1.09 -0.72
C SER A 53 9.37 -0.50 -1.93
N ASN A 54 10.69 -0.33 -1.86
CA ASN A 54 11.49 0.15 -2.99
C ASN A 54 11.42 -0.82 -4.20
N ALA A 55 11.47 -2.13 -3.96
CA ALA A 55 11.33 -3.13 -5.02
C ALA A 55 9.97 -3.00 -5.76
N LEU A 56 8.87 -2.83 -5.01
CA LEU A 56 7.52 -2.66 -5.57
C LEU A 56 7.32 -1.26 -6.20
N LYS A 57 7.93 -0.22 -5.63
CA LYS A 57 7.87 1.15 -6.13
C LYS A 57 8.48 1.27 -7.51
N ASN A 58 9.67 0.70 -7.70
CA ASN A 58 10.44 0.95 -8.91
C ASN A 58 9.76 0.47 -10.19
N ILE A 59 9.01 -0.64 -10.13
CA ILE A 59 8.20 -1.11 -11.28
C ILE A 59 7.05 -0.15 -11.58
N CYS A 60 6.42 0.39 -10.53
CA CYS A 60 5.34 1.36 -10.65
C CYS A 60 5.81 2.67 -11.29
N VAL A 61 6.96 3.20 -10.86
CA VAL A 61 7.55 4.44 -11.41
C VAL A 61 7.94 4.26 -12.88
N ILE A 62 8.48 3.11 -13.28
CA ILE A 62 8.76 2.83 -14.69
C ILE A 62 7.49 2.86 -15.53
N LEU A 63 6.41 2.22 -15.06
CA LEU A 63 5.13 2.24 -15.77
C LEU A 63 4.54 3.65 -15.84
N ASP A 64 4.66 4.40 -14.76
CA ASP A 64 4.20 5.77 -14.67
C ASP A 64 4.92 6.71 -15.64
N ALA A 65 6.25 6.57 -15.74
CA ALA A 65 7.07 7.29 -16.72
C ALA A 65 6.72 6.96 -18.18
N ASN A 66 6.01 5.85 -18.42
CA ASN A 66 5.63 5.37 -19.74
C ASN A 66 4.11 5.39 -19.97
N LEU A 67 3.35 6.19 -19.21
CA LEU A 67 1.88 6.28 -19.28
C LEU A 67 1.30 6.53 -20.69
N ASN A 68 2.06 7.14 -21.60
CA ASN A 68 1.65 7.38 -22.98
C ASN A 68 1.79 6.15 -23.89
N ASN A 69 2.48 5.11 -23.42
CA ASN A 69 2.63 3.84 -24.12
C ASN A 69 1.60 2.87 -23.54
N ASP A 70 0.57 2.56 -24.31
CA ASP A 70 -0.57 1.76 -23.83
C ASP A 70 -0.16 0.30 -23.49
N PHE A 71 1.04 -0.13 -23.86
CA PHE A 71 1.62 -1.46 -23.63
C PHE A 71 0.73 -2.67 -24.02
N LYS A 72 -0.44 -2.45 -24.63
CA LYS A 72 -1.45 -3.44 -24.99
C LYS A 72 -0.93 -4.53 -25.92
N ASP A 73 0.02 -4.18 -26.78
CA ASP A 73 0.62 -5.11 -27.75
C ASP A 73 1.84 -5.87 -27.22
N LEU A 74 2.25 -5.66 -25.96
CA LEU A 74 3.36 -6.42 -25.42
C LEU A 74 2.96 -7.90 -25.21
N PRO A 75 3.87 -8.84 -25.49
CA PRO A 75 3.68 -10.21 -25.03
C PRO A 75 3.44 -10.24 -23.51
N LYS A 76 2.51 -11.08 -23.04
CA LYS A 76 2.15 -11.20 -21.61
C LYS A 76 3.34 -11.30 -20.66
N ARG A 77 4.42 -11.96 -21.08
CA ARG A 77 5.64 -12.10 -20.28
C ARG A 77 6.31 -10.76 -19.94
N PHE A 78 6.08 -9.71 -20.71
CA PHE A 78 6.63 -8.37 -20.48
C PHE A 78 5.65 -7.41 -19.80
N HIS A 79 4.43 -7.85 -19.48
CA HIS A 79 3.51 -7.02 -18.69
C HIS A 79 4.07 -6.83 -17.28
N LEU A 80 4.02 -5.60 -16.79
CA LEU A 80 4.48 -5.23 -15.46
C LEU A 80 3.28 -4.87 -14.59
N GLU A 81 3.42 -5.14 -13.29
CA GLU A 81 2.40 -4.84 -12.30
C GLU A 81 2.41 -3.34 -11.94
N ASN A 82 1.25 -2.68 -12.06
CA ASN A 82 1.08 -1.26 -11.78
C ASN A 82 0.77 -1.00 -10.29
N VAL A 83 0.61 0.28 -9.92
CA VAL A 83 0.29 0.69 -8.54
C VAL A 83 -1.00 0.02 -8.06
N ASP A 84 -2.07 0.08 -8.83
CA ASP A 84 -3.38 -0.45 -8.44
C ASP A 84 -3.32 -1.97 -8.18
N PHE A 85 -2.54 -2.72 -8.96
CA PHE A 85 -2.28 -4.14 -8.71
C PHE A 85 -1.66 -4.38 -7.31
N TRP A 86 -0.64 -3.59 -6.95
CA TRP A 86 0.00 -3.75 -5.65
C TRP A 86 -0.92 -3.32 -4.51
N LEU A 87 -1.67 -2.23 -4.67
CA LEU A 87 -2.67 -1.79 -3.69
C LEU A 87 -3.72 -2.89 -3.42
N GLN A 88 -4.22 -3.54 -4.46
CA GLN A 88 -5.14 -4.68 -4.32
C GLN A 88 -4.50 -5.86 -3.57
N ARG A 89 -3.21 -6.12 -3.80
CA ARG A 89 -2.48 -7.19 -3.10
C ARG A 89 -2.29 -6.87 -1.62
N PHE A 90 -2.02 -5.60 -1.28
CA PHE A 90 -2.00 -5.11 0.09
C PHE A 90 -3.38 -5.26 0.75
N GLU A 91 -4.45 -4.81 0.09
CA GLU A 91 -5.83 -4.96 0.58
C GLU A 91 -6.16 -6.41 0.92
N SER A 92 -5.88 -7.33 -0.01
CA SER A 92 -6.20 -8.75 0.18
C SER A 92 -5.55 -9.30 1.45
N ASN A 93 -4.31 -8.87 1.76
CA ASN A 93 -3.56 -9.35 2.93
C ASN A 93 -3.88 -8.59 4.22
N LEU A 94 -4.44 -7.39 4.13
CA LEU A 94 -5.00 -6.65 5.26
C LEU A 94 -6.40 -7.19 5.62
N GLY A 95 -7.19 -7.62 4.63
CA GLY A 95 -8.54 -8.16 4.79
C GLY A 95 -8.64 -9.67 5.09
N GLU A 96 -7.75 -10.51 4.54
CA GLU A 96 -7.74 -11.96 4.82
C GLU A 96 -7.46 -12.28 6.30
N THR A 97 -6.74 -11.40 7.01
CA THR A 97 -6.52 -11.48 8.45
C THR A 97 -7.74 -11.09 9.30
N ALA A 98 -8.69 -10.33 8.73
CA ALA A 98 -9.99 -10.03 9.36
C ALA A 98 -11.06 -11.10 9.02
N SER A 99 -10.95 -11.74 7.85
CA SER A 99 -11.97 -12.69 7.34
C SER A 99 -11.66 -14.18 7.58
N ASN A 100 -10.44 -14.56 7.96
CA ASN A 100 -10.10 -15.96 8.24
C ASN A 100 -10.57 -16.42 9.64
N ARG A 101 -11.88 -16.42 9.82
CA ARG A 101 -12.61 -17.34 10.69
C ARG A 101 -13.68 -18.11 9.89
N SER A 102 -13.37 -18.58 8.69
CA SER A 102 -14.02 -19.76 8.11
C SER A 102 -13.30 -20.26 6.85
N GLY A 103 -12.70 -21.45 6.93
CA GLY A 103 -12.67 -22.39 5.80
C GLY A 103 -11.52 -22.29 4.79
N GLN A 104 -10.56 -23.21 4.96
CA GLN A 104 -9.80 -23.92 3.91
C GLN A 104 -9.22 -23.13 2.72
N ALA A 105 -7.89 -22.97 2.76
CA ALA A 105 -7.08 -22.67 1.61
C ALA A 105 -7.14 -23.80 0.55
N THR A 106 -7.44 -23.44 -0.70
CA THR A 106 -7.06 -24.23 -1.88
C THR A 106 -6.47 -23.30 -2.95
N PRO A 107 -5.37 -23.68 -3.62
CA PRO A 107 -4.72 -22.83 -4.61
C PRO A 107 -5.34 -23.08 -5.98
N GLN A 108 -6.07 -22.11 -6.54
CA GLN A 108 -6.50 -22.21 -7.93
C GLN A 108 -6.06 -21.00 -8.74
N SER A 109 -5.05 -21.27 -9.57
CA SER A 109 -4.67 -20.49 -10.74
C SER A 109 -5.91 -20.14 -11.56
N SER A 110 -6.14 -18.84 -11.77
CA SER A 110 -7.12 -18.37 -12.76
C SER A 110 -6.51 -17.23 -13.56
N LYS A 111 -6.19 -17.55 -14.82
CA LYS A 111 -5.98 -16.58 -15.89
C LYS A 111 -7.34 -16.00 -16.29
N SER A 112 -7.45 -14.69 -16.42
CA SER A 112 -8.10 -14.01 -17.57
C SER A 112 -8.22 -12.52 -17.29
N GLY A 113 -7.91 -11.71 -18.30
CA GLY A 113 -8.20 -10.28 -18.28
C GLY A 113 -9.70 -10.04 -18.14
N ALA A 114 -10.05 -9.42 -17.03
CA ALA A 114 -11.18 -8.52 -16.93
C ALA A 114 -10.58 -7.29 -16.25
N GLU A 115 -10.87 -6.10 -16.77
CA GLU A 115 -10.70 -4.87 -16.02
C GLU A 115 -11.58 -5.00 -14.77
N MET A 116 -10.98 -5.50 -13.70
CA MET A 116 -11.64 -5.67 -12.41
C MET A 116 -11.63 -4.27 -11.79
N GLN A 117 -12.66 -3.51 -12.09
CA GLN A 117 -12.89 -2.21 -11.47
C GLN A 117 -12.92 -2.40 -9.95
N LEU A 118 -11.90 -1.87 -9.28
CA LEU A 118 -11.81 -1.80 -7.84
C LEU A 118 -13.01 -1.01 -7.31
N SER A 119 -13.85 -1.62 -6.48
CA SER A 119 -14.79 -0.86 -5.65
C SER A 119 -13.98 -0.20 -4.53
N ALA A 120 -13.52 1.03 -4.80
CA ALA A 120 -12.85 1.93 -3.87
C ALA A 120 -13.43 1.96 -2.45
N SER A 121 -14.75 1.72 -2.32
CA SER A 121 -15.47 1.65 -1.05
C SER A 121 -15.17 0.39 -0.22
N GLU A 122 -14.82 -0.74 -0.84
CA GLU A 122 -14.49 -1.98 -0.13
C GLU A 122 -13.08 -1.95 0.45
N LEU A 123 -12.15 -1.31 -0.27
CA LEU A 123 -10.77 -1.07 0.14
C LEU A 123 -10.70 -0.31 1.46
N SER A 124 -11.38 0.83 1.53
CA SER A 124 -11.46 1.67 2.74
C SER A 124 -12.09 0.90 3.89
N ALA A 125 -13.22 0.23 3.65
CA ALA A 125 -13.98 -0.48 4.69
C ALA A 125 -13.20 -1.67 5.30
N LYS A 126 -12.42 -2.40 4.50
CA LYS A 126 -11.64 -3.55 4.99
C LYS A 126 -10.41 -3.13 5.79
N LEU A 127 -9.78 -2.01 5.43
CA LEU A 127 -8.68 -1.44 6.21
C LEU A 127 -9.17 -0.92 7.57
N SER A 128 -10.29 -0.20 7.62
CA SER A 128 -10.90 0.24 8.89
C SER A 128 -11.32 -0.96 9.75
N ALA A 129 -11.91 -2.01 9.15
CA ALA A 129 -12.28 -3.24 9.89
C ALA A 129 -11.07 -4.03 10.42
N ALA A 130 -9.93 -3.99 9.71
CA ALA A 130 -8.68 -4.59 10.17
C ALA A 130 -8.07 -3.82 11.35
N ALA A 131 -8.37 -2.53 11.49
CA ALA A 131 -8.01 -1.72 12.65
C ALA A 131 -8.84 -2.11 13.90
N GLU A 132 -10.13 -2.38 13.72
CA GLU A 132 -11.07 -2.67 14.81
C GLU A 132 -11.01 -4.13 15.32
N THR A 133 -10.60 -5.09 14.47
CA THR A 133 -10.68 -6.54 14.80
C THR A 133 -9.49 -7.01 15.65
N SER A 134 -9.60 -6.74 16.95
CA SER A 134 -8.65 -7.09 18.03
C SER A 134 -8.75 -8.56 18.48
N SER A 135 -8.39 -9.53 17.62
CA SER A 135 -8.23 -10.91 18.08
C SER A 135 -7.00 -11.64 17.48
N SER A 136 -6.11 -12.07 18.39
CA SER A 136 -4.81 -12.75 18.20
C SER A 136 -3.57 -11.87 17.96
N VAL A 137 -2.58 -11.96 18.86
CA VAL A 137 -1.32 -11.19 18.84
C VAL A 137 -0.45 -11.48 17.60
N MET A 138 -0.56 -12.67 17.00
CA MET A 138 0.23 -13.07 15.82
C MET A 138 -0.35 -12.54 14.51
N SER A 139 -1.67 -12.42 14.38
CA SER A 139 -2.32 -11.82 13.20
C SER A 139 -2.12 -10.30 13.18
N ILE A 140 -2.15 -9.65 14.35
CA ILE A 140 -1.91 -8.20 14.50
C ILE A 140 -0.51 -7.81 13.99
N ASP A 141 0.53 -8.58 14.32
CA ASP A 141 1.92 -8.28 13.88
C ASP A 141 2.03 -8.28 12.35
N VAL A 142 1.35 -9.19 11.67
CA VAL A 142 1.39 -9.30 10.20
C VAL A 142 0.62 -8.15 9.53
N CYS A 143 -0.58 -7.82 9.99
CA CYS A 143 -1.35 -6.67 9.47
C CYS A 143 -0.54 -5.38 9.57
N GLN A 144 0.06 -5.13 10.74
CA GLN A 144 0.88 -3.94 10.95
C GLN A 144 2.13 -3.92 10.05
N ILE A 145 2.74 -5.07 9.78
CA ILE A 145 3.84 -5.15 8.81
C ILE A 145 3.38 -4.75 7.41
N TYR A 146 2.21 -5.23 6.96
CA TYR A 146 1.64 -4.85 5.66
C TYR A 146 1.30 -3.35 5.61
N LEU A 147 0.65 -2.80 6.64
CA LEU A 147 0.26 -1.40 6.69
C LEU A 147 1.47 -0.46 6.71
N ARG A 148 2.48 -0.75 7.55
CA ARG A 148 3.74 0.04 7.56
C ARG A 148 4.43 -0.01 6.21
N THR A 149 4.49 -1.19 5.59
CA THR A 149 5.11 -1.32 4.26
C THR A 149 4.32 -0.59 3.17
N LEU A 150 2.99 -0.58 3.26
CA LEU A 150 2.12 0.17 2.34
C LEU A 150 2.40 1.68 2.46
N LEU A 151 2.50 2.21 3.69
CA LEU A 151 2.86 3.61 3.92
C LEU A 151 4.25 3.93 3.38
N ASP A 152 5.25 3.09 3.66
CA ASP A 152 6.62 3.22 3.12
C ASP A 152 6.61 3.19 1.56
N PHE A 153 5.77 2.35 0.97
CA PHE A 153 5.62 2.24 -0.48
C PHE A 153 5.00 3.49 -1.08
N LEU A 154 3.93 4.02 -0.47
CA LEU A 154 3.26 5.23 -0.94
C LEU A 154 4.16 6.46 -0.81
N LEU A 155 4.82 6.64 0.34
CA LEU A 155 5.77 7.74 0.57
C LEU A 155 6.86 7.75 -0.50
N GLN A 156 7.53 6.61 -0.72
CA GLN A 156 8.55 6.49 -1.76
C GLN A 156 7.97 6.68 -3.17
N TYR A 157 6.78 6.14 -3.44
CA TYR A 157 6.15 6.29 -4.75
C TYR A 157 5.93 7.76 -5.09
N TYR A 158 5.50 8.57 -4.13
CA TYR A 158 5.28 10.00 -4.34
C TYR A 158 6.55 10.82 -4.53
N GLU A 159 7.73 10.33 -4.11
CA GLU A 159 9.01 10.99 -4.40
C GLU A 159 9.37 10.98 -5.90
N GLU A 160 8.93 9.96 -6.64
CA GLU A 160 9.38 9.71 -8.02
C GLU A 160 8.24 9.55 -9.04
N CYS A 161 6.97 9.56 -8.61
CA CYS A 161 5.84 9.46 -9.53
C CYS A 161 5.68 10.73 -10.38
N ILE A 162 5.18 10.55 -11.60
CA ILE A 162 4.77 11.60 -12.52
C ILE A 162 3.26 11.80 -12.44
N SER A 163 2.49 10.72 -12.29
CA SER A 163 1.05 10.77 -12.07
C SER A 163 0.71 10.47 -10.60
N SER A 164 0.20 11.51 -9.96
CA SER A 164 -0.32 11.49 -8.60
C SER A 164 -1.78 11.02 -8.59
N LEU A 165 -2.22 10.49 -7.44
CA LEU A 165 -3.65 10.23 -7.14
C LEU A 165 -4.34 9.29 -8.13
N LYS A 166 -3.70 8.16 -8.43
CA LYS A 166 -4.35 7.04 -9.13
C LYS A 166 -5.61 6.61 -8.37
N PRO A 167 -6.64 6.07 -9.06
CA PRO A 167 -7.91 5.71 -8.43
C PRO A 167 -7.78 4.85 -7.17
N GLY A 168 -6.87 3.87 -7.17
CA GLY A 168 -6.60 3.06 -5.97
C GLY A 168 -6.07 3.89 -4.80
N ILE A 169 -5.20 4.88 -5.03
CA ILE A 169 -4.69 5.74 -3.96
C ILE A 169 -5.77 6.70 -3.44
N VAL A 170 -6.59 7.27 -4.34
CA VAL A 170 -7.72 8.13 -3.96
C VAL A 170 -8.70 7.39 -3.05
N SER A 171 -8.92 6.09 -3.30
CA SER A 171 -9.78 5.26 -2.46
C SER A 171 -9.26 4.99 -1.04
N LEU A 172 -7.94 5.02 -0.86
CA LEU A 172 -7.29 4.82 0.45
C LEU A 172 -7.28 6.10 1.30
N PHE A 173 -7.49 7.26 0.67
CA PHE A 173 -7.38 8.56 1.33
C PHE A 173 -8.19 8.69 2.63
N PRO A 174 -9.48 8.25 2.71
CA PRO A 174 -10.25 8.34 3.95
C PRO A 174 -9.59 7.63 5.14
N VAL A 175 -9.16 6.38 4.95
CA VAL A 175 -8.50 5.59 6.01
C VAL A 175 -7.16 6.22 6.40
N LEU A 176 -6.38 6.67 5.41
CA LEU A 176 -5.10 7.32 5.69
C LEU A 176 -5.29 8.62 6.49
N LEU A 177 -6.37 9.35 6.22
CA LEU A 177 -6.72 10.57 6.94
C LEU A 177 -7.20 10.28 8.37
N GLU A 178 -7.92 9.19 8.61
CA GLU A 178 -8.26 8.71 9.96
C GLU A 178 -6.99 8.45 10.77
N TYR A 179 -6.08 7.61 10.27
CA TYR A 179 -4.79 7.35 10.92
C TYR A 179 -3.93 8.61 11.13
N ALA A 180 -3.97 9.55 10.19
CA ALA A 180 -3.22 10.80 10.29
C ALA A 180 -3.77 11.74 11.38
N ASN A 181 -5.05 11.60 11.75
CA ASN A 181 -5.75 12.48 12.68
C ASN A 181 -6.12 11.82 14.02
N GLU A 182 -5.83 10.53 14.23
CA GLU A 182 -6.05 9.86 15.53
C GLU A 182 -5.36 10.62 16.68
N ASP A 183 -6.09 10.96 17.75
CA ASP A 183 -5.55 11.74 18.87
C ASP A 183 -4.59 10.92 19.75
N GLU A 184 -3.54 11.56 20.28
CA GLU A 184 -2.50 10.88 21.09
C GLU A 184 -3.05 10.25 22.38
N ALA A 185 -4.19 10.75 22.89
CA ALA A 185 -4.77 10.36 24.17
C ALA A 185 -5.30 8.91 24.22
N GLU A 186 -5.60 8.30 23.07
CA GLU A 186 -6.15 6.94 22.97
C GLU A 186 -5.06 5.86 22.75
N SER A 187 -3.81 6.24 22.51
CA SER A 187 -2.76 5.32 22.05
C SER A 187 -1.93 4.70 23.19
N GLU A 188 -2.55 3.83 24.00
CA GLU A 188 -1.82 3.14 25.08
C GLU A 188 -0.83 2.04 24.60
N TYR A 189 -0.58 1.93 23.29
CA TYR A 189 0.37 0.98 22.71
C TYR A 189 1.28 1.63 21.67
N THR A 190 2.59 1.59 21.96
CA THR A 190 3.74 2.05 21.15
C THR A 190 3.84 1.50 19.72
N LYS A 191 2.86 0.73 19.23
CA LYS A 191 2.85 0.12 17.90
C LYS A 191 2.17 0.97 16.83
N ASP A 192 1.36 1.96 17.21
CA ASP A 192 0.64 2.80 16.25
C ASP A 192 1.35 4.14 15.96
N VAL A 193 2.37 4.51 16.75
CA VAL A 193 3.12 5.77 16.57
C VAL A 193 3.76 5.86 15.18
N ASP A 194 4.45 4.79 14.73
CA ASP A 194 5.10 4.78 13.41
C ASP A 194 4.08 4.86 12.26
N ILE A 195 2.92 4.22 12.43
CA ILE A 195 1.84 4.18 11.43
C ILE A 195 1.21 5.57 11.34
N LYS A 196 0.82 6.15 12.47
CA LYS A 196 0.29 7.51 12.57
C LYS A 196 1.26 8.53 12.02
N TYR A 197 2.53 8.46 12.41
CA TYR A 197 3.57 9.35 11.88
C TYR A 197 3.67 9.25 10.36
N SER A 198 3.75 8.04 9.82
CA SER A 198 3.86 7.83 8.38
C SER A 198 2.61 8.23 7.62
N ALA A 199 1.42 8.00 8.19
CA ALA A 199 0.14 8.44 7.63
C ALA A 199 0.01 9.97 7.64
N SER A 200 0.40 10.61 8.74
CA SER A 200 0.46 12.07 8.87
C SER A 200 1.42 12.70 7.86
N LEU A 201 2.64 12.16 7.75
CA LEU A 201 3.62 12.59 6.75
C LEU A 201 3.09 12.41 5.32
N LEU A 202 2.43 11.29 5.05
CA LEU A 202 1.86 11.01 3.74
C LEU A 202 0.70 11.97 3.41
N VAL A 203 -0.24 12.18 4.32
CA VAL A 203 -1.45 12.95 4.06
C VAL A 203 -1.19 14.46 4.16
N HIS A 204 -0.65 14.92 5.28
CA HIS A 204 -0.56 16.34 5.61
C HIS A 204 0.64 17.04 4.96
N GLU A 205 1.72 16.33 4.66
CA GLU A 205 2.89 16.91 3.98
C GLU A 205 2.97 16.49 2.50
N THR A 206 2.93 15.18 2.23
CA THR A 206 3.17 14.67 0.88
C THR A 206 1.98 14.90 -0.04
N MET A 207 0.78 14.46 0.35
CA MET A 207 -0.42 14.57 -0.49
C MET A 207 -0.94 16.00 -0.62
N SER A 208 -0.81 16.81 0.44
CA SER A 208 -1.23 18.22 0.44
C SER A 208 -0.41 19.10 -0.51
N SER A 209 0.84 18.71 -0.79
CA SER A 209 1.74 19.43 -1.69
C SER A 209 1.68 18.96 -3.15
N LEU A 210 0.85 17.95 -3.45
CA LEU A 210 0.71 17.42 -4.81
C LEU A 210 0.04 18.42 -5.74
N LEU A 211 0.61 18.53 -6.94
CA LEU A 211 -0.07 19.17 -8.06
C LEU A 211 -1.19 18.25 -8.55
N LEU A 212 -2.43 18.73 -8.42
CA LEU A 212 -3.60 18.02 -8.93
C LEU A 212 -3.63 18.07 -10.45
N THR A 213 -3.55 16.90 -11.08
CA THR A 213 -3.79 16.80 -12.52
C THR A 213 -5.30 16.86 -12.79
N PRO A 214 -5.77 17.59 -13.82
CA PRO A 214 -7.21 17.74 -14.09
C PRO A 214 -7.96 16.42 -14.23
N LYS A 215 -7.28 15.37 -14.69
CA LYS A 215 -7.84 14.01 -14.85
C LYS A 215 -8.34 13.40 -13.53
N PHE A 216 -7.70 13.71 -12.42
CA PHE A 216 -7.99 13.10 -11.11
C PHE A 216 -8.54 14.10 -10.08
N ALA A 217 -8.47 15.40 -10.38
CA ALA A 217 -8.86 16.47 -9.47
C ALA A 217 -10.30 16.33 -8.94
N ASP A 218 -11.29 16.16 -9.83
CA ASP A 218 -12.70 16.07 -9.43
C ASP A 218 -12.97 14.83 -8.57
N SER A 219 -12.40 13.68 -8.94
CA SER A 219 -12.55 12.45 -8.16
C SER A 219 -11.95 12.59 -6.77
N PHE A 220 -10.77 13.21 -6.65
CA PHE A 220 -10.13 13.41 -5.37
C PHE A 220 -10.89 14.43 -4.51
N LEU A 221 -11.30 15.56 -5.09
CA LEU A 221 -12.10 16.58 -4.41
C LEU A 221 -13.42 16.01 -3.87
N ASN A 222 -14.10 15.17 -4.63
CA ASN A 222 -15.33 14.52 -4.16
C ASN A 222 -15.10 13.65 -2.92
N VAL A 223 -14.00 12.89 -2.89
CA VAL A 223 -13.62 12.09 -1.71
C VAL A 223 -13.31 12.99 -0.52
N VAL A 224 -12.51 14.05 -0.71
CA VAL A 224 -12.18 15.00 0.37
C VAL A 224 -13.43 15.67 0.94
N VAL A 225 -14.37 16.10 0.07
CA VAL A 225 -15.65 16.69 0.49
C VAL A 225 -16.50 15.69 1.25
N GLN A 226 -16.57 14.44 0.78
CA GLN A 226 -17.30 13.37 1.45
C GLN A 226 -16.75 13.13 2.86
N VAL A 227 -15.43 12.95 3.01
CA VAL A 227 -14.81 12.74 4.31
C VAL A 227 -15.00 13.96 5.22
N GLY A 228 -14.75 15.16 4.71
CA GLY A 228 -14.94 16.40 5.49
C GLY A 228 -16.39 16.62 5.94
N SER A 229 -17.38 16.17 5.16
CA SER A 229 -18.79 16.20 5.56
C SER A 229 -19.09 15.22 6.69
N GLN A 230 -18.51 14.02 6.65
CA GLN A 230 -18.64 13.01 7.70
C GLN A 230 -18.00 13.49 9.00
N THR A 231 -16.77 14.01 8.96
CA THR A 231 -16.07 14.53 10.16
C THR A 231 -16.82 15.67 10.82
N ARG A 232 -17.42 16.60 10.04
CA ARG A 232 -18.27 17.67 10.60
C ARG A 232 -19.53 17.15 11.28
N SER A 233 -20.12 16.06 10.80
CA SER A 233 -21.27 15.43 11.45
C SER A 233 -20.90 14.82 12.81
N TYR A 234 -19.71 14.22 12.95
CA TYR A 234 -19.23 13.70 14.24
C TYR A 234 -18.97 14.81 15.26
N LEU A 235 -18.25 15.87 14.87
CA LEU A 235 -17.99 17.03 15.75
C LEU A 235 -19.29 17.76 16.15
N ALA A 236 -20.28 17.80 15.26
CA ALA A 236 -21.59 18.35 15.56
C ALA A 236 -22.45 17.43 16.46
N ALA A 237 -22.13 16.14 16.59
CA ALA A 237 -22.80 15.23 17.52
C ALA A 237 -22.17 15.26 18.91
N GLU A 238 -20.84 15.43 19.00
CA GLU A 238 -20.12 15.58 20.26
C GLU A 238 -20.40 16.92 20.98
N SER A 239 -20.79 17.97 20.24
CA SER A 239 -21.13 19.27 20.85
C SER A 239 -22.48 19.31 21.58
N TRP A 240 -23.22 18.20 21.65
CA TRP A 240 -24.53 18.09 22.29
C TRP A 240 -24.56 17.13 23.49
N HIS A 241 -23.40 16.74 24.00
CA HIS A 241 -23.23 16.03 25.27
C HIS A 241 -22.45 16.89 26.28
#